data_AF-A0A7R9PDX0-F1
#
_entry.id   AF-A0A7R9PDX0-F1
#
_cell.length_a   1.000
_cell.length_b   1.000
_cell.length_c   1.000
_cell.angle_alpha   90.00
_cell.angle_beta   90.00
_cell.angle_gamma   90.00
#
_symmetry.space_group_name_H-M   'P 1'
#
loop_
_entity.id
_entity.type
_entity.pdbx_description
1 polymer ?
#
loop_
_entity_poly.entity_id
_entity_poly.type
_entity_poly.pdbx_seq_one_letter_code
_entity_poly.pdbx_strand_id
1 'polypeptide(L)'
;MQWTVDDVKAWLLWTLRQYNLPMISMEYFALDGVALSSLCEEEFQRRAPQCGCTLFAQLEIWKAACQELESRLDMTEASRWSSPGTSASNDASTSNNCASSSGDASDDEEEEGDPTPPPTAGGKVATRGGSHIHLWQFLKELLASPQLHGSCIRWLERTKGVFKIEDSVRVARLWGKRKNRPAMNYDKLSRSIRQYYKKGIMKKTERSQRLVYQFCHPYCM
;
A
#
# COMPACT_ATOMS: atom_id res chain seq x y z
N MET A 1 -21.82 -7.99 0.34
CA MET A 1 -21.60 -9.45 0.54
C MET A 1 -22.92 -10.11 0.86
N GLN A 2 -23.29 -11.15 0.14
CA GLN A 2 -24.56 -11.89 0.37
C GLN A 2 -24.30 -13.25 1.06
N TRP A 3 -23.41 -13.29 2.06
CA TRP A 3 -23.14 -14.54 2.79
C TRP A 3 -24.21 -14.80 3.84
N THR A 4 -24.66 -16.05 3.90
CA THR A 4 -25.49 -16.55 5.01
C THR A 4 -24.63 -16.79 6.25
N VAL A 5 -25.26 -17.02 7.40
CA VAL A 5 -24.56 -17.37 8.65
C VAL A 5 -23.72 -18.65 8.47
N ASP A 6 -24.20 -19.61 7.68
CA ASP A 6 -23.48 -20.86 7.44
C ASP A 6 -22.30 -20.67 6.49
N ASP A 7 -22.40 -19.76 5.51
CA ASP A 7 -21.26 -19.36 4.68
C ASP A 7 -20.16 -18.69 5.51
N VAL A 8 -20.53 -17.84 6.46
CA VAL A 8 -19.60 -17.21 7.40
C VAL A 8 -18.87 -18.28 8.24
N LYS A 9 -19.61 -19.27 8.77
CA LYS A 9 -19.00 -20.38 9.52
C LYS A 9 -18.08 -21.23 8.65
N ALA A 10 -18.48 -21.54 7.42
CA ALA A 10 -17.66 -22.29 6.48
C ALA A 10 -16.36 -21.55 6.15
N TRP A 11 -16.45 -20.24 5.91
CA TRP A 11 -15.29 -19.38 5.68
C TRP A 11 -14.36 -19.33 6.89
N LEU A 12 -14.91 -19.19 8.11
CA LEU A 12 -14.13 -19.21 9.34
C LEU A 12 -13.41 -20.55 9.52
N LEU A 13 -14.11 -21.68 9.40
CA LEU A 13 -13.52 -23.02 9.51
C LEU A 13 -12.39 -23.23 8.49
N TRP A 14 -12.64 -22.84 7.23
CA TRP A 14 -11.62 -22.91 6.20
C TRP A 14 -10.40 -22.06 6.57
N THR A 15 -10.60 -20.81 6.97
CA THR A 15 -9.52 -19.88 7.32
C THR A 15 -8.70 -20.38 8.51
N LEU A 16 -9.37 -20.86 9.56
CA LEU A 16 -8.70 -21.43 10.73
C LEU A 16 -7.81 -22.61 10.33
N ARG A 17 -8.30 -23.49 9.45
CA ARG A 17 -7.53 -24.64 8.95
C ARG A 17 -6.36 -24.22 8.05
N GLN A 18 -6.57 -23.29 7.13
CA GLN A 18 -5.54 -22.84 6.19
C GLN A 18 -4.33 -22.21 6.89
N TYR A 19 -4.60 -21.44 7.95
CA TYR A 19 -3.57 -20.70 8.69
C TYR A 19 -3.18 -21.38 10.00
N ASN A 20 -3.65 -22.61 10.24
CA ASN A 20 -3.39 -23.39 11.44
C ASN A 20 -3.64 -22.60 12.74
N LEU A 21 -4.80 -21.91 12.79
CA LEU A 21 -5.18 -21.03 13.90
C LEU A 21 -5.91 -21.81 15.01
N PRO A 22 -5.88 -21.31 16.26
CA PRO A 22 -6.63 -21.90 17.37
C PRO A 22 -8.13 -21.96 17.06
N MET A 23 -8.79 -23.06 17.45
CA MET A 23 -10.24 -23.16 17.32
C MET A 23 -10.94 -22.10 18.17
N ILE A 24 -11.94 -21.45 17.59
CA ILE A 24 -12.77 -20.45 18.24
C ILE A 24 -14.22 -20.92 18.25
N SER A 25 -15.01 -20.44 19.22
CA SER A 25 -16.44 -20.78 19.25
C SER A 25 -17.17 -20.06 18.11
N MET A 26 -17.89 -20.85 17.31
CA MET A 26 -18.65 -20.35 16.16
C MET A 26 -19.88 -19.53 16.58
N GLU A 27 -20.34 -19.68 17.81
CA GLU A 27 -21.46 -18.91 18.37
C GLU A 27 -21.14 -17.41 18.42
N TYR A 28 -19.87 -17.05 18.64
CA TYR A 28 -19.44 -15.66 18.64
C TYR A 28 -19.47 -15.02 17.24
N PHE A 29 -19.60 -15.82 16.19
CA PHE A 29 -19.67 -15.37 14.79
C PHE A 29 -20.95 -15.86 14.10
N ALA A 30 -22.04 -16.04 14.86
CA ALA A 30 -23.37 -16.29 14.31
C ALA A 30 -23.96 -15.01 13.67
N LEU A 31 -23.29 -14.52 12.63
CA LEU A 31 -23.56 -13.28 11.92
C LEU A 31 -23.72 -13.59 10.43
N ASP A 32 -24.54 -12.82 9.74
CA ASP A 32 -24.58 -12.85 8.29
C ASP A 32 -23.37 -12.10 7.69
N GLY A 33 -23.19 -12.19 6.37
CA GLY A 33 -22.07 -11.55 5.68
C GLY A 33 -22.03 -10.04 5.82
N VAL A 34 -23.21 -9.40 5.95
CA VAL A 34 -23.32 -7.95 6.08
C VAL A 34 -22.83 -7.53 7.46
N ALA A 35 -23.36 -8.14 8.52
CA ALA A 35 -22.94 -7.90 9.89
C ALA A 35 -21.44 -8.21 10.09
N LEU A 36 -20.96 -9.35 9.57
CA LEU A 36 -19.54 -9.70 9.63
C LEU A 36 -18.66 -8.63 8.97
N SER A 37 -19.05 -8.14 7.78
CA SER A 37 -18.28 -7.16 7.02
C SER A 37 -18.23 -5.76 7.64
N SER A 38 -19.14 -5.48 8.58
CA SER A 38 -19.29 -4.21 9.29
C SER A 38 -18.54 -4.17 10.63
N LEU A 39 -18.08 -5.31 11.14
CA LEU A 39 -17.27 -5.36 12.36
C LEU A 39 -15.91 -4.69 12.15
N CYS A 40 -15.42 -3.99 13.17
CA CYS A 40 -14.04 -3.51 13.21
C CYS A 40 -13.08 -4.59 13.73
N GLU A 41 -11.79 -4.36 13.57
CA GLU A 41 -10.74 -5.30 14.00
C GLU A 41 -10.82 -5.61 15.49
N GLU A 42 -11.10 -4.59 16.32
CA GLU A 42 -11.20 -4.73 17.78
C GLU A 42 -12.31 -5.70 18.18
N GLU A 43 -13.44 -5.71 17.46
CA GLU A 43 -14.55 -6.60 17.75
C GLU A 43 -14.26 -8.04 17.32
N PHE A 44 -13.50 -8.22 16.24
CA PHE A 44 -12.93 -9.52 15.87
C PHE A 44 -11.97 -10.04 16.95
N GLN A 45 -11.12 -9.18 17.50
CA GLN A 45 -10.22 -9.53 18.60
C GLN A 45 -10.98 -9.83 19.89
N ARG A 46 -12.07 -9.12 20.19
CA ARG A 46 -12.90 -9.41 21.36
C ARG A 46 -13.58 -10.79 21.26
N ARG A 47 -14.06 -11.15 20.07
CA ARG A 47 -14.72 -12.44 19.79
C ARG A 47 -13.74 -13.59 19.65
N ALA A 48 -12.52 -13.32 19.19
CA ALA A 48 -11.43 -14.28 19.02
C ALA A 48 -10.09 -13.66 19.47
N PRO A 49 -9.78 -13.63 20.78
CA PRO A 49 -8.57 -12.97 21.29
C PRO A 49 -7.25 -13.52 20.74
N GLN A 50 -7.29 -14.78 20.31
CA GLN A 50 -6.11 -15.54 19.89
C GLN A 50 -5.76 -15.32 18.41
N CYS A 51 -6.75 -14.99 17.58
CA CYS A 51 -6.60 -14.96 16.12
C CYS A 51 -7.50 -13.95 15.41
N GLY A 52 -8.18 -13.07 16.14
CA GLY A 52 -9.14 -12.12 15.60
C GLY A 52 -8.54 -11.13 14.60
N CYS A 53 -7.32 -10.64 14.86
CA CYS A 53 -6.60 -9.77 13.92
C CYS A 53 -6.30 -10.48 12.59
N THR A 54 -5.93 -11.75 12.63
CA THR A 54 -5.69 -12.56 11.42
C THR A 54 -6.97 -12.82 10.65
N LEU A 55 -8.08 -13.13 11.33
CA LEU A 55 -9.38 -13.32 10.70
C LEU A 55 -9.89 -12.03 10.06
N PHE A 56 -9.78 -10.90 10.75
CA PHE A 56 -10.15 -9.60 10.21
C PHE A 56 -9.32 -9.23 8.97
N ALA A 57 -7.99 -9.43 9.04
CA ALA A 57 -7.12 -9.21 7.89
C ALA A 57 -7.52 -10.07 6.69
N GLN A 58 -7.87 -11.35 6.89
CA GLN A 58 -8.32 -12.22 5.80
C GLN A 58 -9.66 -11.80 5.22
N LEU A 59 -10.59 -11.33 6.05
CA LEU A 59 -11.85 -10.79 5.57
C LEU A 59 -11.60 -9.58 4.68
N GLU A 60 -10.75 -8.63 5.11
CA GLU A 60 -10.41 -7.44 4.33
C GLU A 60 -9.76 -7.78 2.99
N ILE A 61 -8.89 -8.78 2.95
CA ILE A 61 -8.31 -9.30 1.70
C ILE A 61 -9.40 -9.82 0.77
N TRP A 62 -10.35 -10.59 1.31
CA TRP A 62 -11.46 -11.14 0.53
C TRP A 62 -12.39 -10.04 -0.01
N LYS A 63 -12.77 -9.04 0.79
CA LYS A 63 -13.63 -7.93 0.30
C LYS A 63 -12.91 -7.11 -0.77
N ALA A 64 -11.60 -6.87 -0.61
CA ALA A 64 -10.81 -6.19 -1.63
C ALA A 64 -10.78 -6.97 -2.95
N ALA A 65 -10.60 -8.30 -2.90
CA ALA A 65 -10.63 -9.15 -4.08
C ALA A 65 -12.01 -9.15 -4.77
N CYS A 66 -13.11 -9.14 -4.01
CA CYS A 66 -14.46 -9.05 -4.58
C CYS A 66 -14.75 -7.69 -5.23
N GLN A 67 -14.33 -6.58 -4.60
CA GLN A 67 -14.49 -5.23 -5.18
C GLN A 67 -13.67 -5.06 -6.47
N GLU A 68 -12.47 -5.65 -6.53
CA GLU A 68 -11.67 -5.68 -7.75
C GLU A 68 -12.35 -6.47 -8.87
N LEU A 69 -13.02 -7.58 -8.55
CA LEU A 69 -13.77 -8.35 -9.55
C LEU A 69 -15.00 -7.58 -10.06
N GLU A 70 -15.75 -6.93 -9.17
CA GLU A 70 -16.93 -6.12 -9.52
C GLU A 70 -16.54 -4.93 -10.42
N SER A 71 -15.50 -4.17 -10.05
CA SER A 71 -14.98 -3.06 -10.86
C SER A 71 -14.43 -3.49 -12.23
N ARG A 72 -13.90 -4.71 -12.35
CA ARG A 72 -13.43 -5.27 -13.62
C ARG A 72 -14.57 -5.65 -14.56
N LEU A 73 -15.71 -6.08 -14.02
CA LEU A 73 -16.90 -6.42 -14.81
C LEU A 73 -17.64 -5.15 -15.31
N ASP A 74 -17.65 -4.09 -14.51
CA ASP A 74 -18.26 -2.80 -14.85
C ASP A 74 -17.52 -2.08 -16.01
N MET A 75 -16.18 -2.22 -16.05
CA MET A 75 -15.34 -1.73 -17.16
C MET A 75 -15.60 -2.46 -18.50
N THR A 76 -15.98 -3.74 -18.46
CA THR A 76 -16.33 -4.49 -19.67
C THR A 76 -17.70 -4.14 -20.23
N GLU A 77 -18.62 -3.65 -19.40
CA GLU A 77 -19.96 -3.23 -19.84
C GLU A 77 -19.95 -1.80 -20.42
N ALA A 78 -19.15 -0.89 -19.83
CA ALA A 78 -18.97 0.48 -20.32
C ALA A 78 -18.31 0.56 -21.72
N SER A 79 -17.54 -0.46 -22.12
CA SER A 79 -16.88 -0.52 -23.44
C SER A 79 -17.82 -0.92 -24.58
N ARG A 80 -19.09 -1.27 -24.30
CA ARG A 80 -20.05 -1.76 -25.30
C ARG A 80 -20.94 -0.67 -25.92
N TRP A 81 -20.90 0.57 -25.43
CA TRP A 81 -21.76 1.68 -25.92
C TRP A 81 -20.97 2.93 -26.34
N SER A 82 -19.92 2.82 -27.12
CA SER A 82 -19.32 4.02 -27.73
C SER A 82 -18.86 3.75 -29.16
N SER A 83 -19.78 3.97 -30.09
CA SER A 83 -19.47 4.15 -31.51
C SER A 83 -19.03 5.60 -31.76
N PRO A 84 -17.94 5.87 -32.50
CA PRO A 84 -17.60 7.23 -32.91
C PRO A 84 -18.28 7.58 -34.25
N GLY A 85 -18.99 8.71 -34.27
CA GLY A 85 -19.45 9.38 -35.48
C GLY A 85 -18.48 10.48 -35.93
N THR A 86 -18.09 10.40 -37.20
CA THR A 86 -17.46 11.38 -38.12
C THR A 86 -18.12 12.78 -38.05
N SER A 87 -17.57 13.96 -38.42
CA SER A 87 -16.53 14.42 -39.37
C SER A 87 -16.34 15.96 -39.28
N ALA A 88 -15.14 16.48 -39.63
CA ALA A 88 -14.76 17.78 -40.30
C ALA A 88 -15.39 19.14 -39.85
N SER A 89 -14.75 20.32 -39.82
CA SER A 89 -13.88 20.99 -40.82
C SER A 89 -13.25 22.30 -40.24
N ASN A 90 -12.23 22.79 -40.95
CA ASN A 90 -11.41 24.02 -40.87
C ASN A 90 -12.12 25.37 -40.58
N ASP A 91 -11.40 26.35 -40.02
CA ASP A 91 -11.06 27.65 -40.69
C ASP A 91 -9.97 28.43 -39.90
N ALA A 92 -9.39 29.45 -40.54
CA ALA A 92 -8.13 30.09 -40.22
C ALA A 92 -8.27 31.59 -39.87
N SER A 93 -7.16 32.17 -39.37
CA SER A 93 -6.66 33.54 -39.61
C SER A 93 -6.78 34.61 -38.49
N THR A 94 -5.59 35.16 -38.15
CA THR A 94 -5.27 36.59 -37.98
C THR A 94 -5.41 37.30 -36.62
N SER A 95 -4.24 37.48 -36.00
CA SER A 95 -3.65 38.72 -35.43
C SER A 95 -4.30 39.50 -34.28
N ASN A 96 -3.61 39.61 -33.13
CA ASN A 96 -2.81 40.78 -32.70
C ASN A 96 -2.52 40.77 -31.17
N ASN A 97 -1.28 41.12 -30.80
CA ASN A 97 -0.77 41.94 -29.67
C ASN A 97 -1.58 42.03 -28.34
N CYS A 98 -1.02 42.17 -27.13
CA CYS A 98 0.29 42.65 -26.64
C CYS A 98 0.39 42.44 -25.11
N ALA A 99 1.62 42.61 -24.60
CA ALA A 99 2.02 43.19 -23.30
C ALA A 99 1.75 42.44 -21.97
N SER A 100 2.87 42.00 -21.38
CA SER A 100 3.32 42.26 -20.00
C SER A 100 2.44 41.86 -18.80
N SER A 101 2.93 40.92 -17.98
CA SER A 101 3.23 41.22 -16.58
C SER A 101 4.10 40.15 -15.92
N SER A 102 4.94 40.63 -15.02
CA SER A 102 5.89 39.93 -14.17
C SER A 102 5.21 39.22 -13.00
N GLY A 103 5.82 38.12 -12.53
CA GLY A 103 5.58 37.48 -11.23
C GLY A 103 6.51 36.26 -11.18
N ASP A 104 7.70 36.34 -10.58
CA ASP A 104 7.97 36.41 -9.13
C ASP A 104 7.21 35.34 -8.35
N ALA A 105 7.90 34.23 -8.06
CA ALA A 105 7.53 33.28 -7.03
C ALA A 105 8.83 32.81 -6.38
N SER A 106 9.00 33.24 -5.13
CA SER A 106 10.14 32.96 -4.27
C SER A 106 10.36 31.46 -4.06
N ASP A 107 11.61 31.08 -4.15
CA ASP A 107 12.22 29.80 -3.79
C ASP A 107 12.54 29.89 -2.28
N ASP A 108 11.87 29.08 -1.47
CA ASP A 108 12.13 29.00 -0.03
C ASP A 108 12.63 27.58 0.29
N GLU A 109 13.95 27.49 0.41
CA GLU A 109 14.67 26.30 0.85
C GLU A 109 14.64 26.24 2.39
N GLU A 110 14.01 25.22 2.96
CA GLU A 110 14.28 24.83 4.35
C GLU A 110 15.02 23.49 4.38
N GLU A 111 16.33 23.62 4.57
CA GLU A 111 17.26 22.56 4.96
C GLU A 111 17.25 22.35 6.48
N GLU A 112 17.73 21.17 6.88
CA GLU A 112 18.32 20.84 8.18
C GLU A 112 17.44 20.29 9.33
N GLY A 113 18.01 19.29 10.01
CA GLY A 113 17.59 18.88 11.35
C GLY A 113 17.44 17.39 11.61
N ASP A 114 18.53 16.63 11.51
CA ASP A 114 18.71 15.41 12.32
C ASP A 114 18.69 15.77 13.82
N PRO A 115 18.12 14.93 14.69
CA PRO A 115 18.91 14.61 15.88
C PRO A 115 18.80 13.14 16.31
N THR A 116 19.95 12.49 16.38
CA THR A 116 20.24 11.38 17.31
C THR A 116 20.05 11.79 18.80
N PRO A 117 19.77 10.82 19.71
CA PRO A 117 19.11 11.07 21.00
C PRO A 117 20.06 11.13 22.22
N PRO A 118 19.62 11.68 23.37
CA PRO A 118 20.14 11.33 24.70
C PRO A 118 19.25 10.30 25.43
N PRO A 119 19.80 9.51 26.37
CA PRO A 119 19.03 8.53 27.13
C PRO A 119 18.41 9.14 28.40
N THR A 120 17.26 8.60 28.81
CA THR A 120 16.97 7.98 30.13
C THR A 120 15.55 8.29 30.67
N ALA A 121 14.84 7.20 30.98
CA ALA A 121 13.77 7.00 31.97
C ALA A 121 12.51 7.90 31.97
N GLY A 122 11.37 7.29 31.59
CA GLY A 122 10.03 7.75 31.93
C GLY A 122 8.97 6.86 31.29
N GLY A 123 8.52 5.82 32.00
CA GLY A 123 7.58 4.83 31.49
C GLY A 123 6.22 5.41 31.07
N LYS A 124 5.85 5.18 29.81
CA LYS A 124 4.46 5.16 29.32
C LYS A 124 4.32 3.98 28.36
N VAL A 125 3.24 3.23 28.52
CA VAL A 125 2.93 1.97 27.84
C VAL A 125 3.07 2.13 26.32
N ALA A 126 4.14 1.55 25.77
CA ALA A 126 4.40 1.55 24.35
C ALA A 126 3.44 0.55 23.67
N THR A 127 2.62 1.07 22.75
CA THR A 127 2.04 0.30 21.65
C THR A 127 3.18 -0.47 20.97
N ARG A 128 3.29 -1.77 21.27
CA ARG A 128 4.39 -2.60 20.79
C ARG A 128 4.27 -2.79 19.26
N GLY A 129 5.08 -2.05 18.49
CA GLY A 129 5.56 -2.50 17.18
C GLY A 129 5.42 -1.57 15.96
N GLY A 130 4.53 -0.57 15.97
CA GLY A 130 4.20 0.16 14.73
C GLY A 130 5.22 1.21 14.26
N SER A 131 5.92 1.87 15.18
CA SER A 131 6.66 3.11 14.89
C SER A 131 8.18 2.97 14.73
N HIS A 132 8.78 1.79 14.90
CA HIS A 132 10.24 1.58 14.77
C HIS A 132 10.61 0.63 13.61
N ILE A 133 9.93 0.75 12.48
CA ILE A 133 10.32 0.08 11.24
C ILE A 133 11.19 1.00 10.37
N HIS A 134 12.20 0.43 9.69
CA HIS A 134 12.98 1.12 8.65
C HIS A 134 12.35 0.94 7.26
N LEU A 135 12.57 1.90 6.36
CA LEU A 135 12.00 1.85 5.01
C LEU A 135 12.35 0.56 4.27
N TRP A 136 13.60 0.08 4.35
CA TRP A 136 14.01 -1.15 3.68
C TRP A 136 13.24 -2.40 4.16
N GLN A 137 12.91 -2.47 5.45
CA GLN A 137 12.11 -3.56 6.04
C GLN A 137 10.68 -3.47 5.54
N PHE A 138 10.11 -2.26 5.56
CA PHE A 138 8.77 -1.99 5.06
C PHE A 138 8.61 -2.36 3.57
N LEU A 139 9.57 -1.98 2.72
CA LEU A 139 9.52 -2.34 1.30
C LEU A 139 9.56 -3.86 1.09
N LYS A 140 10.33 -4.60 1.90
CA LYS A 140 10.32 -6.07 1.88
C LYS A 140 9.00 -6.66 2.34
N GLU A 141 8.35 -6.09 3.34
CA GLU A 141 7.00 -6.53 3.77
C GLU A 141 5.99 -6.37 2.64
N LEU A 142 6.01 -5.23 1.93
CA LEU A 142 5.14 -5.03 0.79
C LEU A 142 5.41 -6.08 -0.31
N LEU A 143 6.68 -6.30 -0.61
CA LEU A 143 7.15 -7.28 -1.59
C LEU A 143 6.89 -8.75 -1.21
N ALA A 144 6.64 -9.04 0.07
CA ALA A 144 6.29 -10.37 0.56
C ALA A 144 4.82 -10.74 0.28
N SER A 145 3.96 -9.74 0.03
CA SER A 145 2.53 -9.93 -0.26
C SER A 145 2.17 -9.40 -1.66
N PRO A 146 2.68 -10.01 -2.75
CA PRO A 146 2.44 -9.54 -4.12
C PRO A 146 0.95 -9.52 -4.49
N GLN A 147 0.12 -10.37 -3.88
CA GLN A 147 -1.33 -10.35 -4.05
C GLN A 147 -2.00 -9.07 -3.53
N LEU A 148 -1.41 -8.40 -2.54
CA LEU A 148 -1.95 -7.15 -1.96
C LEU A 148 -1.28 -5.89 -2.53
N HIS A 149 -0.02 -6.01 -2.91
CA HIS A 149 0.85 -4.87 -3.23
C HIS A 149 1.50 -4.94 -4.61
N GLY A 150 1.27 -6.00 -5.38
CA GLY A 150 1.92 -6.21 -6.68
C GLY A 150 1.67 -5.10 -7.70
N SER A 151 0.54 -4.38 -7.58
CA SER A 151 0.23 -3.22 -8.43
C SER A 151 1.01 -1.96 -8.06
N CYS A 152 1.65 -1.90 -6.88
CA CYS A 152 2.43 -0.74 -6.46
C CYS A 152 3.92 -1.03 -6.25
N ILE A 153 4.28 -2.26 -5.89
CA ILE A 153 5.66 -2.71 -5.77
C ILE A 153 5.76 -4.22 -5.99
N ARG A 154 6.73 -4.67 -6.78
CA ARG A 154 6.90 -6.09 -7.10
C ARG A 154 8.35 -6.45 -7.38
N TRP A 155 8.66 -7.74 -7.21
CA TRP A 155 9.93 -8.29 -7.65
C TRP A 155 10.01 -8.30 -9.18
N LEU A 156 11.17 -7.89 -9.72
CA LEU A 156 11.55 -8.17 -11.10
C LEU A 156 12.42 -9.43 -11.16
N GLU A 157 13.36 -9.56 -10.22
CA GLU A 157 14.23 -10.73 -10.07
C GLU A 157 14.51 -10.97 -8.59
N ARG A 158 13.70 -11.82 -7.96
CA ARG A 158 13.71 -12.05 -6.51
C ARG A 158 15.08 -12.53 -6.03
N THR A 159 15.67 -13.51 -6.70
CA THR A 159 16.97 -14.12 -6.34
C THR A 159 18.13 -13.13 -6.34
N LYS A 160 18.08 -12.07 -7.17
CA LYS A 160 19.08 -11.00 -7.18
C LYS A 160 18.67 -9.78 -6.35
N GLY A 161 17.52 -9.83 -5.68
CA GLY A 161 16.97 -8.73 -4.89
C GLY A 161 16.50 -7.54 -5.73
N VAL A 162 16.20 -7.71 -7.03
CA VAL A 162 15.79 -6.62 -7.92
C VAL A 162 14.27 -6.46 -7.88
N PHE A 163 13.80 -5.26 -7.57
CA PHE A 163 12.39 -4.93 -7.50
C PHE A 163 12.09 -3.60 -8.19
N LYS A 164 10.81 -3.39 -8.51
CA LYS A 164 10.29 -2.16 -9.09
C LYS A 164 9.14 -1.63 -8.27
N ILE A 165 9.14 -0.31 -8.07
CA ILE A 165 7.99 0.44 -7.59
C ILE A 165 7.17 0.82 -8.83
N GLU A 166 5.98 0.26 -8.96
CA GLU A 166 5.04 0.52 -10.06
C GLU A 166 4.20 1.78 -9.79
N ASP A 167 3.80 1.98 -8.54
CA ASP A 167 3.04 3.16 -8.08
C ASP A 167 3.77 3.83 -6.91
N SER A 168 4.55 4.84 -7.24
CA SER A 168 5.37 5.60 -6.29
C SER A 168 4.55 6.36 -5.25
N VAL A 169 3.39 6.89 -5.65
CA VAL A 169 2.48 7.64 -4.79
C VAL A 169 1.87 6.72 -3.74
N ARG A 170 1.36 5.56 -4.16
CA ARG A 170 0.77 4.58 -3.24
C ARG A 170 1.80 4.03 -2.26
N VAL A 171 3.02 3.70 -2.70
CA VAL A 171 4.09 3.25 -1.79
C VAL A 171 4.43 4.33 -0.77
N ALA A 172 4.57 5.60 -1.19
CA ALA A 172 4.85 6.70 -0.28
C ALA A 172 3.72 6.94 0.73
N ARG A 173 2.45 6.85 0.30
CA ARG A 173 1.29 6.97 1.19
C ARG A 173 1.25 5.85 2.22
N LEU A 174 1.49 4.60 1.79
CA LEU A 174 1.55 3.45 2.71
C LEU A 174 2.68 3.61 3.73
N TRP A 175 3.83 4.12 3.30
CA TRP A 175 4.95 4.45 4.20
C TRP A 175 4.60 5.57 5.18
N GLY A 176 3.97 6.63 4.70
CA GLY A 176 3.47 7.74 5.51
C GLY A 176 2.49 7.25 6.58
N LYS A 177 1.50 6.43 6.19
CA LYS A 177 0.56 5.78 7.12
C LYS A 177 1.30 4.95 8.16
N ARG A 178 2.29 4.13 7.74
CA ARG A 178 3.06 3.26 8.64
C ARG A 178 3.83 4.04 9.71
N LYS A 179 4.35 5.22 9.37
CA LYS A 179 5.18 6.06 10.27
C LYS A 179 4.42 7.23 10.90
N ASN A 180 3.11 7.32 10.66
CA ASN A 180 2.28 8.48 10.99
C ASN A 180 2.87 9.81 10.47
N ARG A 181 3.26 9.83 9.19
CA ARG A 181 3.79 11.01 8.47
C ARG A 181 2.84 11.37 7.32
N PRO A 182 1.84 12.24 7.53
CA PRO A 182 0.82 12.54 6.53
C PRO A 182 1.38 13.27 5.30
N ALA A 183 2.45 14.08 5.47
CA ALA A 183 3.14 14.78 4.39
C ALA A 183 4.24 13.94 3.69
N MET A 184 4.17 12.60 3.78
CA MET A 184 5.10 11.69 3.12
C MET A 184 4.78 11.62 1.62
N ASN A 185 5.81 11.77 0.79
CA ASN A 185 5.72 11.66 -0.67
C ASN A 185 6.91 10.85 -1.21
N TYR A 186 6.89 10.59 -2.52
CA TYR A 186 7.93 9.78 -3.13
C TYR A 186 9.30 10.45 -3.13
N ASP A 187 9.37 11.77 -3.29
CA ASP A 187 10.64 12.50 -3.31
C ASP A 187 11.39 12.33 -1.99
N LYS A 188 10.68 12.45 -0.86
CA LYS A 188 11.21 12.19 0.49
C LYS A 188 11.57 10.72 0.69
N LEU A 189 10.69 9.78 0.30
CA LEU A 189 10.96 8.35 0.43
C LEU A 189 12.19 7.93 -0.37
N SER A 190 12.30 8.41 -1.61
CA SER A 190 13.42 8.13 -2.51
C SER A 190 14.74 8.69 -1.97
N ARG A 191 14.70 9.78 -1.15
CA ARG A 191 15.89 10.30 -0.46
C ARG A 191 16.49 9.28 0.50
N SER A 192 15.66 8.57 1.26
CA SER A 192 16.10 7.48 2.15
C SER A 192 16.65 6.28 1.35
N ILE A 193 16.04 5.93 0.21
CA ILE A 193 16.59 4.89 -0.68
C ILE A 193 18.00 5.28 -1.17
N ARG A 194 18.22 6.54 -1.55
CA ARG A 194 19.55 7.01 -1.95
C ARG A 194 20.57 6.92 -0.81
N GLN A 195 20.16 7.16 0.44
CA GLN A 195 21.04 6.97 1.60
C GLN A 195 21.45 5.50 1.78
N TYR A 196 20.59 4.54 1.39
CA TYR A 196 20.91 3.12 1.45
C TYR A 196 22.02 2.66 0.51
N TYR A 197 22.35 3.45 -0.53
CA TYR A 197 23.46 3.14 -1.42
C TYR A 197 24.80 3.18 -0.70
N LYS A 198 25.04 4.25 0.08
CA LYS A 198 26.27 4.38 0.88
C LYS A 198 26.32 3.34 2.01
N LYS A 199 25.17 2.95 2.54
CA LYS A 199 25.05 1.95 3.62
C LYS A 199 25.15 0.50 3.12
N GLY A 200 25.25 0.26 1.81
CA GLY A 200 25.31 -1.08 1.24
C GLY A 200 24.04 -1.92 1.46
N ILE A 201 22.90 -1.29 1.74
CA ILE A 201 21.62 -2.00 1.91
C ILE A 201 20.93 -2.20 0.56
N MET A 202 21.04 -1.19 -0.31
CA MET A 202 20.54 -1.22 -1.68
C MET A 202 21.61 -0.66 -2.62
N LYS A 203 21.46 -0.95 -3.91
CA LYS A 203 22.26 -0.36 -4.97
C LYS A 203 21.40 -0.03 -6.18
N LYS A 204 21.96 0.79 -7.06
CA LYS A 204 21.42 1.02 -8.39
C LYS A 204 21.61 -0.25 -9.21
N THR A 205 20.62 -0.61 -10.02
CA THR A 205 20.75 -1.71 -10.98
C THR A 205 21.76 -1.37 -12.06
N GLU A 206 22.38 -2.41 -12.64
CA GLU A 206 23.34 -2.29 -13.74
C GLU A 206 22.77 -1.46 -14.90
N ARG A 207 21.55 -1.79 -15.32
CA ARG A 207 20.75 -0.91 -16.17
C ARG A 207 19.97 0.05 -15.30
N SER A 208 20.38 1.32 -15.30
CA SER A 208 19.67 2.41 -14.63
C SER A 208 18.25 2.53 -15.17
N GLN A 209 17.26 2.04 -14.42
CA GLN A 209 15.85 2.15 -14.78
C GLN A 209 15.09 2.94 -13.72
N ARG A 210 14.13 3.75 -14.16
CA ARG A 210 13.31 4.55 -13.24
C ARG A 210 12.53 3.62 -12.31
N LEU A 211 12.53 3.95 -11.02
CA LEU A 211 11.80 3.23 -9.96
C LEU A 211 12.24 1.78 -9.77
N VAL A 212 13.37 1.37 -10.34
CA VAL A 212 13.94 0.03 -10.18
C VAL A 212 15.14 0.11 -9.24
N TYR A 213 15.15 -0.80 -8.27
CA TYR A 213 16.13 -0.84 -7.19
C TYR A 213 16.56 -2.27 -6.93
N GLN A 214 17.72 -2.44 -6.30
CA GLN A 214 18.26 -3.74 -5.96
C GLN A 214 18.71 -3.78 -4.50
N PHE A 215 18.25 -4.77 -3.74
CA PHE A 215 18.80 -5.09 -2.42
C PHE A 215 20.19 -5.74 -2.55
N CYS A 216 21.12 -5.36 -1.68
CA CYS A 216 22.42 -6.00 -1.56
C CYS A 216 22.37 -7.17 -0.58
N HIS A 217 23.35 -8.08 -0.63
CA HIS A 217 23.53 -9.10 0.41
C HIS A 217 23.93 -8.44 1.75
N PRO A 218 23.44 -8.91 2.92
CA PRO A 218 22.53 -10.04 3.16
C PRO A 218 21.03 -9.68 3.13
N TYR A 219 20.67 -8.51 2.58
CA TYR A 219 19.30 -8.00 2.58
C TYR A 219 18.45 -8.54 1.42
N CYS A 220 19.08 -9.06 0.35
CA CYS A 220 18.43 -9.84 -0.69
C CYS A 220 17.99 -11.20 -0.10
N MET A 221 16.71 -11.56 -0.25
CA MET A 221 16.18 -12.87 0.17
C MET A 221 16.37 -13.92 -0.92
#